data_AF-A0A928CV68-F1
#
_entry.id   AF-A0A928CV68-F1
#
_cell.length_a   1.000
_cell.length_b   1.000
_cell.length_c   1.000
_cell.angle_alpha   90.00
_cell.angle_beta   90.00
_cell.angle_gamma   90.00
#
_symmetry.space_group_name_H-M   'P 1'
#
loop_
_entity.id
_entity.type
_entity.pdbx_description
1 polymer ?
#
loop_
_entity_poly.entity_id
_entity_poly.type
_entity_poly.pdbx_seq_one_letter_code
_entity_poly.pdbx_strand_id
1 'polypeptide(L)'
;MELTRENLNSFFYAINGNFNKGLGQVWSGFEKFAVVLNSSTLMEKYPMTLMTGAMREWIGERVVHELSGKMITVVNRDFEHTEGVSRNDLEDDMFGFFAPLFEAIGTEAGNLWGKLVTEALANPGKWADDAAFFGSRKIGKATINNLVS
;
A
#
# COMPACT_ATOMS: atom_id res chain seq x y z
N MET A 1 -20.16 30.19 20.86
CA MET A 1 -18.77 30.20 21.35
C MET A 1 -17.99 31.24 20.57
N GLU A 2 -17.19 32.06 21.25
CA GLU A 2 -16.34 33.04 20.58
C GLU A 2 -15.11 32.34 19.97
N LEU A 3 -14.78 32.67 18.72
CA LEU A 3 -13.70 32.01 17.96
C LEU A 3 -12.32 32.54 18.42
N THR A 4 -11.90 32.12 19.61
CA THR A 4 -10.60 32.50 20.19
C THR A 4 -9.51 31.50 19.79
N ARG A 5 -8.25 31.93 19.86
CA ARG A 5 -7.10 31.05 19.60
C ARG A 5 -7.05 29.84 20.54
N GLU A 6 -7.51 30.01 21.78
CA GLU A 6 -7.57 28.93 22.77
C GLU A 6 -8.60 27.87 22.37
N ASN A 7 -9.81 28.29 21.98
CA ASN A 7 -10.88 27.38 21.55
C ASN A 7 -10.49 26.62 20.27
N LEU A 8 -9.85 27.29 19.31
CA LEU A 8 -9.35 26.66 18.09
C LEU A 8 -8.24 25.62 18.36
N ASN A 9 -7.34 25.89 19.31
CA ASN A 9 -6.32 24.91 19.71
C ASN A 9 -6.95 23.67 20.36
N SER A 10 -7.91 23.87 21.26
CA SER A 10 -8.65 22.77 21.89
C SER A 10 -9.39 21.91 20.87
N PHE A 11 -10.02 22.55 19.88
CA PHE A 11 -10.66 21.88 18.76
C PHE A 11 -9.67 21.07 17.93
N PHE A 12 -8.51 21.63 17.59
CA PHE A 12 -7.45 20.92 16.87
C PHE A 12 -6.98 19.66 17.63
N TYR A 13 -6.76 19.74 18.94
CA TYR A 13 -6.39 18.57 19.73
C TYR A 13 -7.49 17.51 19.76
N ALA A 14 -8.75 17.91 19.86
CA ALA A 14 -9.88 16.99 19.81
C ALA A 14 -9.98 16.28 18.46
N ILE A 15 -9.84 17.02 17.34
CA ILE A 15 -9.80 16.45 16.00
C ILE A 15 -8.65 15.46 15.87
N ASN A 16 -7.44 15.87 16.27
CA ASN A 16 -6.26 15.01 16.18
C ASN A 16 -6.44 13.73 17.03
N GLY A 17 -7.08 13.84 18.20
CA GLY A 17 -7.46 12.69 19.01
C GLY A 17 -8.40 11.73 18.30
N ASN A 18 -9.49 12.24 17.71
CA ASN A 18 -10.46 11.43 16.96
C ASN A 18 -9.85 10.80 15.70
N PHE A 19 -9.01 11.55 14.99
CA PHE A 19 -8.28 11.05 13.82
C PHE A 19 -7.33 9.90 14.19
N ASN A 20 -6.52 10.06 15.23
CA ASN A 20 -5.64 8.99 15.72
C ASN A 20 -6.41 7.77 16.22
N LYS A 21 -7.59 7.98 16.82
CA LYS A 21 -8.48 6.89 17.21
C LYS A 21 -8.97 6.09 16.00
N GLY A 22 -9.36 6.77 14.92
CA GLY A 22 -9.74 6.13 13.65
C GLY A 22 -8.57 5.39 13.00
N LEU A 23 -7.38 5.99 12.98
CA LEU A 23 -6.15 5.33 12.50
C LEU A 23 -5.82 4.04 13.27
N GLY A 24 -6.16 3.96 14.55
CA GLY A 24 -5.97 2.76 15.37
C GLY A 24 -6.91 1.59 15.01
N GLN A 25 -7.97 1.83 14.23
CA GLN A 25 -8.98 0.81 13.86
C GLN A 25 -8.77 0.24 12.45
N VAL A 26 -7.63 0.54 11.84
CA VAL A 26 -7.32 0.21 10.44
C VAL A 26 -7.04 -1.29 10.26
N TRP A 27 -7.45 -1.84 9.11
CA TRP A 27 -7.19 -3.24 8.78
C TRP A 27 -5.72 -3.44 8.36
N SER A 28 -4.96 -4.20 9.15
CA SER A 28 -3.56 -4.56 8.88
C SER A 28 -3.38 -5.93 8.21
N GLY A 29 -4.45 -6.55 7.72
CA GLY A 29 -4.36 -7.89 7.13
C GLY A 29 -3.49 -7.99 5.89
N PHE A 30 -3.22 -6.86 5.22
CA PHE A 30 -2.31 -6.80 4.06
C PHE A 30 -0.86 -7.16 4.42
N GLU A 31 -0.42 -6.98 5.66
CA GLU A 31 0.94 -7.33 6.13
C GLU A 31 1.21 -8.84 6.07
N LYS A 32 0.17 -9.67 5.99
CA LYS A 32 0.31 -11.12 5.86
C LYS A 32 0.81 -11.56 4.48
N PHE A 33 0.65 -10.71 3.46
CA PHE A 33 0.98 -11.04 2.07
C PHE A 33 1.74 -9.93 1.33
N ALA A 34 2.02 -8.81 2.00
CA ALA A 34 2.85 -7.71 1.50
C ALA A 34 3.85 -7.26 2.56
N VAL A 35 4.99 -6.75 2.10
CA VAL A 35 6.03 -6.17 2.97
C VAL A 35 5.99 -4.66 2.83
N VAL A 36 6.08 -3.95 3.95
CA VAL A 36 6.13 -2.49 3.98
C VAL A 36 7.59 -2.04 3.80
N LEU A 37 7.82 -1.19 2.80
CA LEU A 37 9.10 -0.56 2.53
C LEU A 37 8.91 0.95 2.47
N ASN A 38 9.76 1.68 3.19
CA ASN A 38 9.72 3.14 3.20
C ASN A 38 10.41 3.66 1.93
N SER A 39 9.67 4.38 1.10
CA SER A 39 10.21 5.10 -0.06
C SER A 39 10.46 6.57 0.29
N SER A 40 11.54 7.14 -0.23
CA SER A 40 11.88 8.57 -0.08
C SER A 40 12.14 9.27 -1.41
N THR A 41 12.06 8.53 -2.52
CA THR A 41 12.32 9.04 -3.87
C THR A 41 11.04 9.08 -4.69
N LEU A 42 11.04 9.75 -5.85
CA LEU A 42 9.86 9.78 -6.74
C LEU A 42 9.47 8.38 -7.24
N MET A 43 10.45 7.50 -7.42
CA MET A 43 10.27 6.18 -7.99
C MET A 43 11.25 5.19 -7.39
N GLU A 44 10.75 4.05 -6.94
CA GLU A 44 11.59 2.96 -6.46
C GLU A 44 11.80 1.94 -7.57
N LYS A 45 13.08 1.57 -7.78
CA LYS A 45 13.47 0.57 -8.77
C LYS A 45 13.95 -0.68 -8.03
N TYR A 46 13.26 -1.78 -8.25
CA TYR A 46 13.56 -3.07 -7.64
C TYR A 46 14.26 -3.97 -8.66
N PRO A 47 15.59 -4.15 -8.57
CA PRO A 47 16.30 -5.12 -9.39
C PRO A 47 15.93 -6.53 -8.92
N MET A 48 15.51 -7.37 -9.86
CA MET A 48 15.16 -8.76 -9.62
C MET A 48 16.01 -9.66 -10.51
N THR A 49 16.64 -10.66 -9.90
CA THR A 49 17.31 -11.73 -10.63
C THR A 49 16.30 -12.78 -11.04
N LEU A 50 16.24 -13.08 -12.33
CA LEU A 50 15.42 -14.18 -12.85
C LEU A 50 16.23 -15.47 -12.81
N MET A 51 15.70 -16.47 -12.09
CA MET A 51 16.25 -17.81 -12.09
C MET A 51 15.88 -18.52 -13.39
N THR A 52 16.89 -18.87 -14.19
CA THR A 52 16.70 -19.47 -15.53
C THR A 52 16.66 -21.00 -15.53
N GLY A 53 16.99 -21.64 -14.40
CA GLY A 53 17.01 -23.11 -14.27
C GLY A 53 16.73 -23.59 -12.86
N ALA A 54 16.23 -24.83 -12.73
CA ALA A 54 16.01 -25.50 -11.45
C ALA A 54 17.23 -26.36 -11.06
N MET A 55 17.28 -26.83 -9.82
CA MET A 55 18.28 -27.82 -9.42
C MET A 55 18.12 -29.09 -10.27
N ARG A 56 19.25 -29.63 -10.73
CA ARG A 56 19.34 -30.89 -11.45
C ARG A 56 20.38 -31.78 -10.79
N GLU A 57 20.21 -33.09 -10.90
CA GLU A 57 21.24 -34.03 -10.51
C GLU A 57 22.53 -33.79 -11.31
N TRP A 58 23.67 -33.92 -10.64
CA TRP A 58 24.97 -33.70 -11.27
C TRP A 58 25.35 -34.90 -12.14
N ILE A 59 25.02 -34.82 -13.42
CA ILE A 59 25.39 -35.83 -14.42
C ILE A 59 26.33 -35.16 -15.43
N GLY A 60 27.58 -35.61 -15.48
CA GLY A 60 28.60 -35.08 -16.37
C GLY A 60 29.22 -33.75 -15.91
N GLU A 61 29.56 -32.89 -16.85
CA GLU A 61 30.18 -31.58 -16.58
C GLU A 61 29.19 -30.56 -15.98
N ARG A 62 29.75 -29.57 -15.28
CA ARG A 62 28.98 -28.47 -14.69
C ARG A 62 28.29 -27.68 -15.79
N VAL A 63 26.97 -27.53 -15.70
CA VAL A 63 26.23 -26.55 -16.50
C VAL A 63 26.06 -25.28 -15.69
N VAL A 64 26.49 -24.16 -16.27
CA VAL A 64 26.35 -22.82 -15.71
C VAL A 64 25.15 -22.16 -16.36
N HIS A 65 24.24 -21.63 -15.53
CA HIS A 65 23.09 -20.86 -16.00
C HIS A 65 23.43 -19.37 -15.99
N GLU A 66 23.05 -18.65 -17.03
CA GLU A 66 23.20 -17.19 -17.07
C GLU A 66 22.20 -16.51 -16.13
N LEU A 67 22.71 -15.54 -15.37
CA LEU A 67 21.90 -14.69 -14.50
C LEU A 67 21.40 -13.51 -15.32
N SER A 68 20.08 -13.38 -15.47
CA SER A 68 19.46 -12.21 -16.09
C SER A 68 18.83 -11.32 -15.03
N GLY A 69 19.14 -10.02 -15.10
CA GLY A 69 18.55 -9.00 -14.24
C GLY A 69 17.42 -8.28 -14.95
N LYS A 70 16.28 -8.15 -14.28
CA LYS A 70 15.16 -7.31 -14.71
C LYS A 70 14.84 -6.29 -13.61
N MET A 71 14.08 -5.25 -13.93
CA MET A 71 13.73 -4.21 -12.97
C MET A 71 12.23 -3.99 -12.96
N ILE A 72 11.64 -3.94 -11.77
CA ILE A 72 10.28 -3.41 -11.57
C ILE A 72 10.41 -1.99 -11.07
N THR A 73 9.63 -1.08 -11.64
CA THR A 73 9.58 0.32 -11.23
C THR A 73 8.23 0.61 -10.60
N VAL A 74 8.23 1.17 -9.41
CA VAL A 74 7.04 1.66 -8.72
C VAL A 74 7.13 3.17 -8.62
N VAL A 75 6.14 3.89 -9.14
CA VAL A 75 6.06 5.35 -9.08
C VAL A 75 5.18 5.73 -7.91
N ASN A 76 5.66 6.65 -7.07
CA ASN A 76 4.90 7.14 -5.94
C ASN A 76 3.70 7.99 -6.42
N ARG A 77 2.60 7.87 -5.70
CA ARG A 77 1.34 8.58 -5.96
C ARG A 77 0.95 9.35 -4.71
N ASP A 78 0.48 10.58 -4.91
CA ASP A 78 -0.04 11.40 -3.83
C ASP A 78 -1.55 11.17 -3.68
N PHE A 79 -2.03 11.17 -2.43
CA PHE A 79 -3.43 10.97 -2.09
C PHE A 79 -3.86 12.01 -1.06
N GLU A 80 -5.06 12.57 -1.23
CA GLU A 80 -5.64 13.52 -0.29
C GLU A 80 -7.13 13.27 -0.08
N HIS A 81 -7.62 13.68 1.09
CA HIS A 81 -9.04 13.86 1.37
C HIS A 81 -9.17 15.07 2.29
N THR A 82 -9.93 16.07 1.85
CA THR A 82 -10.06 17.36 2.54
C THR A 82 -11.52 17.69 2.71
N GLU A 83 -11.92 17.99 3.95
CA GLU A 83 -13.28 18.40 4.29
C GLU A 83 -13.29 19.83 4.84
N GLY A 84 -14.30 20.60 4.43
CA GLY A 84 -14.50 21.98 4.86
C GLY A 84 -15.58 22.08 5.93
N VAL A 85 -15.31 22.85 6.99
CA VAL A 85 -16.30 23.13 8.05
C VAL A 85 -16.66 24.61 8.03
N SER A 86 -17.95 24.92 8.10
CA SER A 86 -18.44 26.29 8.19
C SER A 86 -17.96 26.95 9.48
N ARG A 87 -17.60 28.23 9.40
CA ARG A 87 -17.26 29.02 10.58
C ARG A 87 -18.41 29.05 11.59
N ASN A 88 -19.64 29.24 11.10
CA ASN A 88 -20.80 29.39 11.96
C ASN A 88 -21.02 28.11 12.81
N ASP A 89 -20.83 26.93 12.21
CA ASP A 89 -20.98 25.65 12.91
C ASP A 89 -19.91 25.47 14.01
N LEU A 90 -18.72 26.05 13.83
CA LEU A 90 -17.68 26.07 14.88
C LEU A 90 -18.02 27.07 15.99
N GLU A 91 -18.60 28.21 15.64
CA GLU A 91 -19.07 29.19 16.63
C GLU A 91 -20.26 28.63 17.43
N ASP A 92 -21.09 27.76 16.86
CA ASP A 92 -22.24 27.16 17.54
C ASP A 92 -21.89 25.95 18.45
N ASP A 93 -20.61 25.70 18.71
CA ASP A 93 -20.11 24.63 19.62
C ASP A 93 -20.54 23.21 19.19
N MET A 94 -20.59 22.97 17.88
CA MET A 94 -20.92 21.64 17.33
C MET A 94 -19.73 20.66 17.33
N PHE A 95 -18.75 20.80 18.24
CA PHE A 95 -17.50 20.01 18.22
C PHE A 95 -17.74 18.50 18.30
N GLY A 96 -18.70 18.07 19.11
CA GLY A 96 -19.06 16.65 19.23
C GLY A 96 -19.71 16.08 17.96
N PHE A 97 -20.36 16.91 17.15
CA PHE A 97 -20.99 16.49 15.90
C PHE A 97 -19.96 16.06 14.85
N PHE A 98 -18.80 16.72 14.80
CA PHE A 98 -17.74 16.39 13.85
C PHE A 98 -16.85 15.24 14.29
N ALA A 99 -16.94 14.78 15.54
CA ALA A 99 -16.07 13.72 16.06
C ALA A 99 -16.13 12.41 15.23
N PRO A 100 -17.31 11.89 14.83
CA PRO A 100 -17.40 10.70 13.98
C PRO A 100 -16.82 10.91 12.58
N LEU A 101 -16.93 12.13 12.03
CA LEU A 101 -16.37 12.47 10.73
C LEU A 101 -14.84 12.33 10.74
N PHE A 102 -14.17 12.93 11.74
CA PHE A 102 -12.71 12.85 11.83
C PHE A 102 -12.20 11.44 12.18
N GLU A 103 -12.97 10.65 12.94
CA GLU A 103 -12.67 9.23 13.16
C GLU A 103 -12.79 8.42 11.86
N ALA A 104 -13.80 8.69 11.04
CA ALA A 104 -13.97 8.07 9.73
C ALA A 104 -12.82 8.42 8.77
N ILE A 105 -12.41 9.70 8.73
CA ILE A 105 -11.26 10.16 7.92
C ILE A 105 -9.97 9.45 8.34
N GLY A 106 -9.71 9.32 9.65
CA GLY A 106 -8.56 8.56 10.16
C GLY A 106 -8.59 7.09 9.73
N THR A 107 -9.78 6.47 9.80
CA THR A 107 -9.99 5.09 9.37
C THR A 107 -9.74 4.92 7.86
N GLU A 108 -10.24 5.85 7.04
CA GLU A 108 -10.05 5.83 5.60
C GLU A 108 -8.58 6.01 5.22
N ALA A 109 -7.90 6.98 5.84
CA ALA A 109 -6.49 7.28 5.59
C ALA A 109 -5.59 6.06 5.82
N GLY A 110 -5.81 5.31 6.91
CA GLY A 110 -5.03 4.10 7.15
C GLY A 110 -5.45 2.92 6.25
N ASN A 111 -6.73 2.78 5.93
CA ASN A 111 -7.21 1.70 5.05
C ASN A 111 -6.78 1.86 3.59
N LEU A 112 -6.34 3.05 3.19
CA LEU A 112 -5.82 3.32 1.84
C LEU A 112 -4.76 2.30 1.42
N TRP A 113 -3.81 1.98 2.31
CA TRP A 113 -2.73 1.04 2.01
C TRP A 113 -3.26 -0.36 1.73
N GLY A 114 -4.17 -0.86 2.57
CA GLY A 114 -4.82 -2.15 2.37
C GLY A 114 -5.62 -2.22 1.06
N LYS A 115 -6.31 -1.13 0.70
CA LYS A 115 -7.03 -1.02 -0.58
C LYS A 115 -6.06 -1.11 -1.77
N LEU A 116 -4.99 -0.32 -1.77
CA LEU A 116 -4.00 -0.29 -2.86
C LEU A 116 -3.30 -1.65 -3.05
N VAL A 117 -2.93 -2.30 -1.95
CA VAL A 117 -2.29 -3.63 -2.01
C VAL A 117 -3.27 -4.68 -2.54
N THR A 118 -4.52 -4.65 -2.10
CA THR A 118 -5.56 -5.58 -2.57
C THR A 118 -5.88 -5.36 -4.04
N GLU A 119 -5.97 -4.10 -4.50
CA GLU A 119 -6.15 -3.74 -5.90
C GLU A 119 -4.99 -4.26 -6.76
N ALA A 120 -3.75 -4.06 -6.32
CA ALA A 120 -2.56 -4.55 -7.02
C ALA A 120 -2.53 -6.09 -7.12
N LEU A 121 -3.06 -6.80 -6.12
CA LEU A 121 -3.17 -8.25 -6.14
C LEU A 121 -4.31 -8.74 -7.03
N ALA A 122 -5.46 -8.06 -7.03
CA ALA A 122 -6.64 -8.47 -7.81
C ALA A 122 -6.48 -8.19 -9.30
N ASN A 123 -5.76 -7.13 -9.67
CA ASN A 123 -5.45 -6.79 -11.06
C ASN A 123 -3.95 -6.60 -11.26
N PRO A 124 -3.17 -7.68 -11.18
CA PRO A 124 -1.74 -7.56 -11.22
C PRO A 124 -1.27 -7.30 -12.64
N GLY A 125 -0.28 -6.42 -12.77
CA GLY A 125 0.33 -6.10 -14.05
C GLY A 125 1.24 -7.21 -14.58
N LYS A 126 2.17 -6.80 -15.44
CA LYS A 126 3.25 -7.66 -15.90
C LYS A 126 4.27 -7.88 -14.79
N TRP A 127 4.83 -9.07 -14.74
CA TRP A 127 5.99 -9.37 -13.91
C TRP A 127 7.28 -8.89 -14.57
N ALA A 128 8.40 -9.04 -13.86
CA ALA A 128 9.73 -8.61 -14.31
C ALA A 128 10.17 -9.22 -15.67
N ASP A 129 9.58 -10.35 -16.07
CA ASP A 129 9.82 -11.02 -17.35
C ASP A 129 8.80 -10.65 -18.45
N ASP A 130 8.06 -9.55 -18.28
CA ASP A 130 7.07 -9.00 -19.21
C ASP A 130 5.81 -9.86 -19.43
N ALA A 131 5.70 -11.00 -18.74
CA ALA A 131 4.53 -11.87 -18.76
C ALA A 131 3.61 -11.62 -17.54
N ALA A 132 2.32 -11.96 -17.67
CA ALA A 132 1.31 -11.71 -16.63
C ALA A 132 1.71 -12.30 -15.27
N PHE A 133 1.50 -11.56 -14.18
CA PHE A 133 1.89 -11.99 -12.82
C PHE A 133 1.38 -13.38 -12.44
N PHE A 134 0.08 -13.62 -12.64
CA PHE A 134 -0.52 -14.95 -12.52
C PHE A 134 -0.56 -15.63 -13.89
N GLY A 135 -0.02 -16.84 -13.96
CA GLY A 135 -0.01 -17.65 -15.16
C GLY A 135 1.00 -18.80 -15.10
N SER A 136 1.11 -19.48 -16.24
CA SER A 136 2.08 -20.56 -16.41
C SER A 136 3.45 -20.01 -16.83
N ARG A 137 4.52 -20.44 -16.15
CA ARG A 137 5.91 -20.11 -16.50
C ARG A 137 6.74 -21.37 -16.66
N LYS A 138 7.72 -21.33 -17.56
CA LYS A 138 8.70 -22.41 -17.73
C LYS A 138 9.97 -22.10 -16.96
N ILE A 139 10.40 -23.02 -16.11
CA ILE A 139 11.72 -23.00 -15.46
C ILE A 139 12.46 -24.27 -15.89
N GLY A 140 13.44 -24.12 -16.78
CA GLY A 140 14.07 -25.25 -17.46
C GLY A 140 13.05 -26.07 -18.25
N LYS A 141 12.90 -27.36 -17.91
CA LYS A 141 11.91 -28.27 -18.53
C LYS A 141 10.55 -28.28 -17.81
N ALA A 142 10.47 -27.75 -16.59
CA ALA A 142 9.25 -27.77 -15.79
C ALA A 142 8.36 -26.56 -16.10
N THR A 143 7.05 -26.76 -16.10
CA THR A 143 6.06 -25.68 -16.14
C THR A 143 5.48 -25.52 -14.75
N ILE A 144 5.63 -24.33 -14.16
CA ILE A 144 4.98 -23.94 -12.91
C ILE A 144 3.76 -23.08 -13.22
N ASN A 145 2.70 -23.20 -12.43
CA ASN A 145 1.51 -22.36 -12.56
C ASN A 145 1.12 -21.84 -11.18
N ASN A 146 1.00 -20.51 -11.07
CA ASN A 146 0.56 -19.82 -9.85
C ASN A 146 -0.87 -19.27 -9.97
N LEU A 147 -1.57 -19.60 -11.06
CA LEU A 147 -2.99 -19.34 -11.23
C LEU A 147 -3.78 -20.51 -10.65
N VAL A 148 -4.51 -20.26 -9.57
CA VAL A 148 -5.47 -21.23 -9.02
C VAL A 148 -6.77 -21.07 -9.81
N SER A 149 -7.22 -22.16 -10.43
CA SER A 149 -8.52 -22.26 -11.13
C SER A 149 -9.69 -22.30 -10.16
#